data_AF-A0A850HDR2-F1
#
_entry.id   AF-A0A850HDR2-F1
#
_cell.length_a   1.000
_cell.length_b   1.000
_cell.length_c   1.000
_cell.angle_alpha   90.00
_cell.angle_beta   90.00
_cell.angle_gamma   90.00
#
_symmetry.space_group_name_H-M   'P 1'
#
loop_
_entity.id
_entity.type
_entity.pdbx_description
1 polymer ?
#
loop_
_entity_poly.entity_id
_entity_poly.type
_entity_poly.pdbx_seq_one_letter_code
_entity_poly.pdbx_strand_id
1 'polypeptide(L)'
;MQAGGNHGKLISTALAAIVVGVSATLVLITYYITANPETVPLEWQWNLRWEHNFAAWWGGSLLLLTALLTFDNALGAPNVKLKRAWLTLACIILFLSLDEVGSLHERMGSISKSLDAGRWALAIPLALVIAYLSIRSGLTLLWHGGRERLQILIIGIGFAVLLSVAFQEYVENAMDWRGSEWRPLRAAIEEGSELLGISIVLFAVSLPFWQRPGATLDSVKAHATPAMIAAIILVLPFLAISMDTDPQKGEPSDWLASALLLGTAFLWAKRAWTHGPVIGSLALAGIAGIASIAAVAMGPVETFELAGLELNRRGLIYAILALGLAAFVRTQLAALVLIAPAALLIAQAVIGFSSPFWPFLLGPVCALGIFAVSAKA
;
A
#
# COMPACT_ATOMS: atom_id res chain seq x y z
N MET A 1 -4.29 -15.67 -34.79
CA MET A 1 -3.60 -15.88 -33.49
C MET A 1 -4.64 -15.96 -32.37
N GLN A 2 -5.01 -17.17 -31.92
CA GLN A 2 -5.99 -17.41 -30.83
C GLN A 2 -5.39 -18.19 -29.65
N ALA A 3 -4.09 -18.49 -29.65
CA ALA A 3 -3.43 -19.29 -28.61
C ALA A 3 -3.21 -18.57 -27.25
N GLY A 4 -3.51 -17.26 -27.15
CA GLY A 4 -3.28 -16.46 -25.94
C GLY A 4 -4.32 -16.61 -24.83
N GLY A 5 -5.51 -17.17 -25.12
CA GLY A 5 -6.64 -17.14 -24.20
C GLY A 5 -6.50 -17.99 -22.94
N ASN A 6 -5.84 -19.15 -23.01
CA ASN A 6 -5.75 -20.08 -21.88
C ASN A 6 -4.66 -19.68 -20.87
N HIS A 7 -3.56 -19.11 -21.35
CA HIS A 7 -2.45 -18.69 -20.47
C HIS A 7 -2.84 -17.52 -19.57
N GLY A 8 -3.57 -16.52 -20.10
CA GLY A 8 -4.04 -15.39 -19.29
C GLY A 8 -4.97 -15.80 -18.15
N LYS A 9 -5.89 -16.75 -18.41
CA LYS A 9 -6.79 -17.30 -17.38
C LYS A 9 -6.06 -18.07 -16.30
N LEU A 10 -5.04 -18.85 -16.67
CA LEU A 10 -4.24 -19.60 -15.69
C LEU A 10 -3.49 -18.65 -14.75
N ILE A 11 -2.86 -17.60 -15.30
CA ILE A 11 -2.12 -16.60 -14.53
C ILE A 11 -3.06 -15.83 -13.59
N SER A 12 -4.21 -15.36 -14.08
CA SER A 12 -5.15 -14.62 -13.24
C SER A 12 -5.73 -15.48 -12.11
N THR A 13 -6.00 -16.75 -12.39
CA THR A 13 -6.46 -17.72 -11.37
C THR A 13 -5.38 -17.97 -10.33
N ALA A 14 -4.13 -18.17 -10.75
CA ALA A 14 -3.01 -18.36 -9.83
C ALA A 14 -2.78 -17.14 -8.94
N LEU A 15 -2.82 -15.93 -9.50
CA LEU A 15 -2.69 -14.69 -8.73
C LEU A 15 -3.83 -14.52 -7.73
N ALA A 16 -5.08 -14.79 -8.13
CA ALA A 16 -6.21 -14.73 -7.22
C ALA A 16 -6.06 -15.74 -6.07
N ALA A 17 -5.61 -16.97 -6.37
CA ALA A 17 -5.35 -17.99 -5.35
C ALA A 17 -4.24 -17.57 -4.38
N ILE A 18 -3.17 -16.94 -4.88
CA ILE A 18 -2.09 -16.40 -4.04
C ILE A 18 -2.63 -15.30 -3.13
N VAL A 19 -3.39 -14.34 -3.67
CA VAL A 19 -3.95 -13.24 -2.87
C VAL A 19 -4.84 -13.78 -1.76
N VAL A 20 -5.78 -14.65 -2.09
CA VAL A 20 -6.70 -15.25 -1.11
C VAL A 20 -5.94 -16.11 -0.09
N GLY A 21 -4.96 -16.92 -0.55
CA GLY A 21 -4.19 -17.80 0.31
C GLY A 21 -3.33 -17.05 1.33
N VAL A 22 -2.62 -16.00 0.89
CA VAL A 22 -1.82 -15.15 1.78
C VAL A 22 -2.73 -14.41 2.77
N SER A 23 -3.82 -13.79 2.30
CA SER A 23 -4.76 -13.09 3.18
C SER A 23 -5.39 -14.01 4.23
N ALA A 24 -5.85 -15.21 3.83
CA ALA A 24 -6.39 -16.19 4.78
C ALA A 24 -5.34 -16.64 5.80
N THR A 25 -4.09 -16.81 5.37
CA THR A 25 -2.98 -17.18 6.27
C THR A 25 -2.71 -16.09 7.30
N LEU A 26 -2.69 -14.81 6.90
CA LEU A 26 -2.50 -13.69 7.82
C LEU A 26 -3.64 -13.58 8.84
N VAL A 27 -4.89 -13.82 8.44
CA VAL A 27 -6.04 -13.86 9.36
C VAL A 27 -5.89 -14.97 10.40
N LEU A 28 -5.49 -16.17 9.96
CA LEU A 28 -5.28 -17.31 10.87
C LEU A 28 -4.12 -17.07 11.84
N ILE A 29 -3.02 -16.46 11.36
CA ILE A 29 -1.89 -16.07 12.22
C ILE A 29 -2.32 -14.99 13.22
N THR A 30 -3.12 -14.01 12.78
CA THR A 30 -3.66 -12.95 13.65
C THR A 30 -4.54 -13.52 14.75
N TYR A 31 -5.40 -14.48 14.42
CA TYR A 31 -6.17 -15.23 15.41
C TYR A 31 -5.25 -15.92 16.41
N TYR A 32 -4.25 -16.68 15.92
CA TYR A 32 -3.34 -17.44 16.76
C TYR A 32 -2.54 -16.55 17.73
N ILE A 33 -1.98 -15.45 17.24
CA ILE A 33 -1.20 -14.50 18.06
C ILE A 33 -2.10 -13.84 19.10
N THR A 34 -3.30 -13.42 18.72
CA THR A 34 -4.25 -12.79 19.66
C THR A 34 -4.72 -13.76 20.73
N ALA A 35 -4.81 -15.06 20.42
CA ALA A 35 -5.14 -16.11 21.40
C ALA A 35 -3.98 -16.46 22.34
N ASN A 36 -2.74 -16.16 21.94
CA ASN A 36 -1.53 -16.51 22.69
C ASN A 36 -0.64 -15.26 22.86
N PRO A 37 -1.02 -14.29 23.71
CA PRO A 37 -0.32 -13.00 23.80
C PRO A 37 1.14 -13.09 24.30
N GLU A 38 1.58 -14.25 24.82
CA GLU A 38 2.97 -14.49 25.24
C GLU A 38 3.94 -14.72 24.05
N THR A 39 3.45 -14.69 22.81
CA THR A 39 4.25 -14.87 21.59
C THR A 39 5.34 -13.82 21.38
N VAL A 40 6.41 -14.21 20.67
CA VAL A 40 7.68 -13.48 20.50
C VAL A 40 7.50 -12.24 19.60
N PRO A 41 8.28 -11.15 19.76
CA PRO A 41 8.18 -9.93 18.93
C PRO A 41 8.21 -10.14 17.41
N LEU A 42 8.85 -11.20 16.91
CA LEU A 42 8.89 -11.49 15.47
C LEU A 42 7.50 -11.89 14.93
N GLU A 43 6.65 -12.50 15.75
CA GLU A 43 5.31 -12.90 15.34
C GLU A 43 4.41 -11.69 15.09
N TRP A 44 4.68 -10.56 15.76
CA TRP A 44 3.94 -9.31 15.55
C TRP A 44 4.05 -8.79 14.13
N GLN A 45 5.05 -9.24 13.35
CA GLN A 45 5.17 -8.88 11.94
C GLN A 45 4.00 -9.39 11.09
N TRP A 46 3.30 -10.42 11.55
CA TRP A 46 2.27 -11.14 10.81
C TRP A 46 0.86 -10.92 11.35
N ASN A 47 0.72 -10.03 12.34
CA ASN A 47 -0.54 -9.78 13.02
C ASN A 47 -1.22 -8.53 12.45
N LEU A 48 -2.37 -8.70 11.80
CA LEU A 48 -3.09 -7.64 11.10
C LEU A 48 -3.54 -6.48 12.01
N ARG A 49 -3.62 -6.70 13.33
CA ARG A 49 -4.01 -5.67 14.30
C ARG A 49 -3.01 -4.54 14.50
N TRP A 50 -1.83 -4.65 13.90
CA TRP A 50 -0.77 -3.66 14.02
C TRP A 50 -0.48 -3.06 12.65
N GLU A 51 -0.33 -1.75 12.61
CA GLU A 51 -0.23 -1.00 11.35
C GLU A 51 1.23 -0.78 10.88
N HIS A 52 2.22 -1.21 11.68
CA HIS A 52 3.65 -1.05 11.38
C HIS A 52 4.36 -2.39 11.16
N ASN A 53 3.77 -3.23 10.30
CA ASN A 53 4.28 -4.56 10.04
C ASN A 53 4.06 -5.06 8.60
N PHE A 54 4.49 -6.29 8.33
CA PHE A 54 4.28 -6.95 7.04
C PHE A 54 2.79 -7.15 6.71
N ALA A 55 1.94 -7.40 7.70
CA ALA A 55 0.51 -7.64 7.49
C ALA A 55 -0.20 -6.37 6.97
N ALA A 56 0.05 -5.21 7.60
CA ALA A 56 -0.41 -3.90 7.13
C ALA A 56 0.19 -3.52 5.76
N TRP A 57 1.47 -3.83 5.53
CA TRP A 57 2.07 -3.67 4.19
C TRP A 57 1.30 -4.46 3.12
N TRP A 58 0.89 -5.68 3.44
CA TRP A 58 0.14 -6.53 2.52
C TRP A 58 -1.23 -5.93 2.19
N GLY A 59 -2.03 -5.57 3.20
CA GLY A 59 -3.32 -4.90 3.02
C GLY A 59 -3.20 -3.60 2.21
N GLY A 60 -2.27 -2.74 2.61
CA GLY A 60 -1.99 -1.47 1.95
C GLY A 60 -1.54 -1.64 0.50
N SER A 61 -0.73 -2.66 0.21
CA SER A 61 -0.26 -2.97 -1.15
C SER A 61 -1.38 -3.49 -2.05
N LEU A 62 -2.30 -4.30 -1.52
CA LEU A 62 -3.48 -4.76 -2.28
C LEU A 62 -4.41 -3.58 -2.61
N LEU A 63 -4.63 -2.66 -1.67
CA LEU A 63 -5.37 -1.42 -1.93
C LEU A 63 -4.67 -0.55 -2.98
N LEU A 64 -3.34 -0.38 -2.90
CA LEU A 64 -2.58 0.36 -3.90
C LEU A 64 -2.73 -0.26 -5.30
N LEU A 65 -2.58 -1.58 -5.41
CA LEU A 65 -2.78 -2.29 -6.67
C LEU A 65 -4.20 -2.10 -7.21
N THR A 66 -5.20 -2.17 -6.33
CA THR A 66 -6.61 -1.91 -6.67
C THR A 66 -6.79 -0.48 -7.20
N ALA A 67 -6.19 0.52 -6.55
CA ALA A 67 -6.24 1.91 -7.00
C ALA A 67 -5.60 2.09 -8.38
N LEU A 68 -4.45 1.45 -8.64
CA LEU A 68 -3.76 1.51 -9.94
C LEU A 68 -4.59 0.87 -11.07
N LEU A 69 -5.22 -0.28 -10.81
CA LEU A 69 -6.12 -0.94 -11.77
C LEU A 69 -7.38 -0.11 -12.02
N THR A 70 -7.94 0.51 -10.97
CA THR A 70 -9.08 1.42 -11.06
C THR A 70 -8.72 2.66 -11.90
N PHE A 71 -7.51 3.17 -11.74
CA PHE A 71 -6.99 4.27 -12.55
C PHE A 71 -6.82 3.86 -14.03
N ASP A 72 -6.30 2.66 -14.31
CA ASP A 72 -6.26 2.13 -15.69
C ASP A 72 -7.65 1.99 -16.31
N ASN A 73 -8.66 1.61 -15.51
CA ASN A 73 -10.05 1.61 -15.96
C ASN A 73 -10.51 3.02 -16.36
N ALA A 74 -10.11 4.06 -15.62
CA ALA A 74 -10.40 5.44 -15.95
C ALA A 74 -9.77 5.89 -17.28
N LEU A 75 -8.55 5.44 -17.59
CA LEU A 75 -7.86 5.75 -18.84
C LEU A 75 -8.55 5.13 -20.05
N GLY A 76 -9.10 3.92 -19.87
CA GLY A 76 -9.85 3.21 -20.91
C GLY A 76 -11.33 3.59 -21.02
N ALA A 77 -11.83 4.52 -20.18
CA ALA A 77 -13.25 4.86 -20.14
C ALA A 77 -13.69 5.63 -21.41
N PRO A 78 -14.84 5.29 -22.02
CA PRO A 78 -15.25 5.82 -23.34
C PRO A 78 -15.76 7.26 -23.30
N ASN A 79 -16.03 7.83 -22.12
CA ASN A 79 -16.50 9.20 -21.99
C ASN A 79 -15.98 9.85 -20.69
N VAL A 80 -16.04 11.18 -20.65
CA VAL A 80 -15.51 12.00 -19.54
C VAL A 80 -16.23 11.70 -18.21
N LYS A 81 -17.53 11.37 -18.21
CA LYS A 81 -18.28 11.08 -16.98
C LYS A 81 -17.80 9.78 -16.33
N LEU A 82 -17.68 8.71 -17.12
CA LEU A 82 -17.14 7.43 -16.65
C LEU A 82 -15.68 7.57 -16.21
N LYS A 83 -14.85 8.29 -16.99
CA LYS A 83 -13.46 8.58 -16.61
C LYS A 83 -13.39 9.25 -15.24
N ARG A 84 -14.20 10.29 -15.00
CA ARG A 84 -14.24 10.98 -13.70
C ARG A 84 -14.68 10.06 -12.57
N ALA A 85 -15.70 9.22 -12.78
CA ALA A 85 -16.15 8.29 -11.76
C ALA A 85 -15.09 7.26 -11.38
N TRP A 86 -14.40 6.68 -12.38
CA TRP A 86 -13.26 5.79 -12.16
C TRP A 86 -12.08 6.49 -11.47
N LEU A 87 -11.75 7.73 -11.85
CA LEU A 87 -10.72 8.52 -11.18
C LEU A 87 -11.07 8.80 -9.72
N THR A 88 -12.32 9.19 -9.43
CA THR A 88 -12.78 9.41 -8.05
C THR A 88 -12.66 8.14 -7.23
N LEU A 89 -13.07 6.99 -7.78
CA LEU A 89 -12.91 5.70 -7.12
C LEU A 89 -11.44 5.34 -6.88
N ALA A 90 -10.56 5.57 -7.86
CA ALA A 90 -9.13 5.34 -7.71
C ALA A 90 -8.52 6.20 -6.59
N CYS A 91 -8.92 7.47 -6.48
CA CYS A 91 -8.48 8.35 -5.38
C CYS A 91 -8.97 7.88 -4.01
N ILE A 92 -10.22 7.39 -3.91
CA ILE A 92 -10.76 6.84 -2.66
C ILE A 92 -9.94 5.62 -2.22
N ILE A 93 -9.70 4.68 -3.13
CA ILE A 93 -8.96 3.45 -2.82
C ILE A 93 -7.48 3.76 -2.51
N LEU A 94 -6.90 4.75 -3.20
CA LEU A 94 -5.55 5.23 -2.88
C LEU A 94 -5.49 5.84 -1.47
N PHE A 95 -6.51 6.60 -1.07
CA PHE A 95 -6.62 7.13 0.28
C PHE A 95 -6.74 6.00 1.32
N LEU A 96 -7.53 4.96 1.06
CA LEU A 96 -7.62 3.79 1.94
C LEU A 96 -6.26 3.06 2.05
N SER A 97 -5.52 2.93 0.94
CA SER A 97 -4.15 2.38 0.98
C SER A 97 -3.22 3.20 1.88
N LEU A 98 -3.33 4.54 1.83
CA LEU A 98 -2.58 5.44 2.68
C LEU A 98 -3.02 5.35 4.14
N ASP A 99 -4.31 5.19 4.40
CA ASP A 99 -4.85 5.04 5.75
C ASP A 99 -4.35 3.75 6.40
N GLU A 100 -4.45 2.62 5.69
CA GLU A 100 -4.01 1.30 6.16
C GLU A 100 -2.54 1.25 6.60
N VAL A 101 -1.64 1.92 5.86
CA VAL A 101 -0.21 1.94 6.20
C VAL A 101 0.15 3.15 7.06
N GLY A 102 -0.66 4.21 7.04
CA GLY A 102 -0.36 5.51 7.61
C GLY A 102 -1.15 5.85 8.87
N SER A 103 -2.09 5.00 9.29
CA SER A 103 -2.90 5.19 10.49
C SER A 103 -3.68 6.51 10.52
N LEU A 104 -4.18 6.98 9.37
CA LEU A 104 -4.73 8.34 9.33
C LEU A 104 -5.97 8.47 10.21
N HIS A 105 -6.84 7.46 10.23
CA HIS A 105 -8.05 7.49 11.02
C HIS A 105 -7.78 7.40 12.53
N GLU A 106 -6.79 6.63 12.98
CA GLU A 106 -6.41 6.59 14.40
C GLU A 106 -5.75 7.91 14.85
N ARG A 107 -4.91 8.50 13.99
CA ARG A 107 -4.30 9.82 14.23
C ARG A 107 -5.37 10.90 14.33
N MET A 108 -6.37 10.88 13.44
CA MET A 108 -7.54 11.76 13.55
C MET A 108 -8.29 11.54 14.85
N GLY A 109 -8.46 10.29 15.29
CA GLY A 109 -9.09 9.98 16.57
C GLY A 109 -8.31 10.52 17.77
N SER A 110 -6.98 10.46 17.69
CA SER A 110 -6.07 11.01 18.70
C SER A 110 -6.18 12.55 18.78
N ILE A 111 -6.17 13.23 17.63
CA ILE A 111 -6.38 14.68 17.54
C ILE A 111 -7.77 15.06 18.07
N SER A 112 -8.80 14.35 17.63
CA SER A 112 -10.19 14.59 18.04
C SER A 112 -10.38 14.43 19.55
N LYS A 113 -9.73 13.43 20.15
CA LYS A 113 -9.67 13.25 21.60
C LYS A 113 -8.94 14.39 22.30
N SER A 114 -7.84 14.90 21.75
CA SER A 114 -7.11 16.05 22.31
C SER A 114 -7.93 17.35 22.32
N LEU A 115 -8.92 17.45 21.42
CA LEU A 115 -9.86 18.57 21.32
C LEU A 115 -11.15 18.36 22.14
N ASP A 116 -11.24 17.28 22.92
CA ASP A 116 -12.44 16.88 23.68
C ASP A 116 -13.71 16.72 22.82
N ALA A 117 -13.54 16.42 21.52
CA ALA A 117 -14.64 16.24 20.57
C ALA A 117 -15.11 14.76 20.50
N GLY A 118 -14.43 13.85 21.18
CA GLY A 118 -14.63 12.40 21.11
C GLY A 118 -13.84 11.75 19.95
N ARG A 119 -13.55 10.44 20.03
CA ARG A 119 -12.68 9.71 19.08
C ARG A 119 -13.13 9.82 17.61
N TRP A 120 -14.43 9.95 17.37
CA TRP A 120 -14.99 9.83 16.02
C TRP A 120 -15.31 11.17 15.34
N ALA A 121 -15.19 12.30 16.01
CA ALA A 121 -15.71 13.57 15.48
C ALA A 121 -15.01 14.05 14.20
N LEU A 122 -13.72 13.74 14.02
CA LEU A 122 -12.98 14.04 12.78
C LEU A 122 -13.10 12.94 11.72
N ALA A 123 -13.23 11.68 12.13
CA ALA A 123 -13.35 10.55 11.22
C ALA A 123 -14.72 10.51 10.51
N ILE A 124 -15.81 10.87 11.21
CA ILE A 124 -17.17 10.83 10.65
C ILE A 124 -17.32 11.76 9.42
N PRO A 125 -16.94 13.05 9.46
CA PRO A 125 -17.01 13.91 8.28
C PRO A 125 -16.24 13.35 7.09
N LEU A 126 -15.05 12.79 7.33
CA LEU A 126 -14.26 12.17 6.27
C LEU A 126 -14.96 10.95 5.68
N ALA A 127 -15.47 10.06 6.53
CA ALA A 127 -16.24 8.89 6.11
C ALA A 127 -17.48 9.28 5.29
N LEU A 128 -18.18 10.35 5.67
CA LEU A 128 -19.34 10.86 4.92
C LEU A 128 -18.95 11.40 3.54
N VAL A 129 -17.82 12.10 3.42
CA VAL A 129 -17.30 12.56 2.12
C VAL A 129 -16.94 11.38 1.24
N ILE A 130 -16.23 10.39 1.79
CA ILE A 130 -15.85 9.16 1.06
C ILE A 130 -17.11 8.40 0.61
N ALA A 131 -18.10 8.24 1.49
CA ALA A 131 -19.36 7.57 1.18
C ALA A 131 -20.12 8.29 0.07
N TYR A 132 -20.27 9.63 0.16
CA TYR A 132 -20.93 10.43 -0.87
C TYR A 132 -20.23 10.30 -2.24
N LEU A 133 -18.90 10.43 -2.27
CA LEU A 133 -18.12 10.31 -3.51
C LEU A 133 -18.20 8.89 -4.10
N SER A 134 -18.21 7.86 -3.24
CA SER A 134 -18.37 6.46 -3.64
C SER A 134 -19.74 6.20 -4.24
N ILE A 135 -20.82 6.62 -3.58
CA ILE A 135 -22.20 6.48 -4.07
C ILE A 135 -22.37 7.22 -5.39
N ARG A 136 -21.93 8.48 -5.46
CA ARG A 136 -22.05 9.29 -6.68
C ARG A 136 -21.29 8.67 -7.85
N SER A 137 -20.08 8.19 -7.62
CA SER A 137 -19.27 7.51 -8.63
C SER A 137 -19.92 6.20 -9.05
N GLY A 138 -20.35 5.37 -8.10
CA GLY A 138 -21.03 4.11 -8.33
C GLY A 138 -22.31 4.28 -9.14
N LEU A 139 -23.18 5.24 -8.79
CA LEU A 139 -24.38 5.56 -9.56
C LEU A 139 -24.04 6.00 -10.99
N THR A 140 -23.00 6.82 -11.15
CA THR A 140 -22.54 7.26 -12.48
C THR A 140 -22.09 6.08 -13.32
N LEU A 141 -21.31 5.16 -12.73
CA LEU A 141 -20.85 3.94 -13.37
C LEU A 141 -22.04 3.02 -13.71
N LEU A 142 -23.02 2.84 -12.82
CA LEU A 142 -24.17 1.95 -13.04
C LEU A 142 -25.05 2.44 -14.19
N TRP A 143 -25.24 3.76 -14.26
CA TRP A 143 -26.12 4.39 -15.22
C TRP A 143 -25.52 4.47 -16.63
N HIS A 144 -24.20 4.64 -16.74
CA HIS A 144 -23.52 4.86 -18.02
C HIS A 144 -22.65 3.66 -18.49
N GLY A 145 -22.27 2.76 -17.58
CA GLY A 145 -21.41 1.61 -17.86
C GLY A 145 -22.24 0.36 -18.16
N GLY A 146 -22.79 0.25 -19.38
CA GLY A 146 -23.68 -0.86 -19.76
C GLY A 146 -23.13 -2.25 -19.43
N ARG A 147 -21.87 -2.54 -19.78
CA ARG A 147 -21.17 -3.82 -19.47
C ARG A 147 -20.58 -3.88 -18.05
N GLU A 148 -20.50 -2.75 -17.36
CA GLU A 148 -19.81 -2.61 -16.07
C GLU A 148 -20.76 -2.84 -14.88
N ARG A 149 -22.07 -2.96 -15.09
CA ARG A 149 -23.09 -3.07 -14.02
C ARG A 149 -22.80 -4.17 -12.99
N LEU A 150 -22.45 -5.37 -13.46
CA LEU A 150 -22.09 -6.47 -12.56
C LEU A 150 -20.81 -6.16 -11.79
N GLN A 151 -19.81 -5.56 -12.44
CA GLN A 151 -18.55 -5.17 -11.79
C GLN A 151 -18.82 -4.16 -10.68
N ILE A 152 -19.68 -3.19 -10.91
CA ILE A 152 -20.02 -2.17 -9.91
C ILE A 152 -20.80 -2.76 -8.75
N LEU A 153 -21.67 -3.75 -9.01
CA LEU A 153 -22.34 -4.48 -7.94
C LEU A 153 -21.33 -5.25 -7.07
N ILE A 154 -20.35 -5.91 -7.69
CA ILE A 154 -19.28 -6.60 -6.95
C ILE A 154 -18.41 -5.60 -6.17
N ILE A 155 -18.04 -4.46 -6.78
CA ILE A 155 -17.34 -3.36 -6.08
C ILE A 155 -18.18 -2.89 -4.88
N GLY A 156 -19.48 -2.68 -5.07
CA GLY A 156 -20.41 -2.27 -4.01
C GLY A 156 -20.47 -3.28 -2.86
N ILE A 157 -20.46 -4.58 -3.15
CA ILE A 157 -20.35 -5.64 -2.14
C ILE A 157 -19.02 -5.53 -1.40
N GLY A 158 -17.90 -5.38 -2.11
CA GLY A 158 -16.58 -5.22 -1.50
C GLY A 158 -16.49 -4.02 -0.55
N PHE A 159 -17.02 -2.86 -0.96
CA PHE A 159 -17.10 -1.68 -0.10
C PHE A 159 -18.07 -1.85 1.07
N ALA A 160 -19.19 -2.58 0.89
CA ALA A 160 -20.09 -2.88 2.00
C ALA A 160 -19.42 -3.76 3.06
N VAL A 161 -18.59 -4.72 2.64
CA VAL A 161 -17.77 -5.52 3.56
C VAL A 161 -16.73 -4.64 4.27
N LEU A 162 -16.02 -3.77 3.55
CA LEU A 162 -15.08 -2.81 4.17
C LEU A 162 -15.76 -1.88 5.17
N LEU A 163 -16.90 -1.30 4.81
CA LEU A 163 -17.65 -0.43 5.71
C LEU A 163 -18.15 -1.15 6.96
N SER A 164 -18.34 -2.48 6.87
CA SER A 164 -18.69 -3.28 8.03
C SER A 164 -17.59 -3.31 9.09
N VAL A 165 -16.32 -3.11 8.73
CA VAL A 165 -15.18 -3.04 9.68
C VAL A 165 -15.35 -1.86 10.63
N ALA A 166 -15.62 -0.66 10.09
CA ALA A 166 -15.89 0.52 10.92
C ALA A 166 -17.10 0.33 11.85
N PHE A 167 -18.13 -0.41 11.39
CA PHE A 167 -19.26 -0.77 12.23
C PHE A 167 -18.86 -1.78 13.32
N GLN A 168 -18.04 -2.77 13.01
CA GLN A 168 -17.51 -3.74 13.97
C GLN A 168 -16.69 -3.03 15.06
N GLU A 169 -15.80 -2.10 14.68
CA GLU A 169 -15.01 -1.29 15.62
C GLU A 169 -15.91 -0.42 16.50
N TYR A 170 -16.94 0.21 15.92
CA TYR A 170 -17.93 0.98 16.70
C TYR A 170 -18.63 0.10 17.74
N VAL A 171 -19.10 -1.08 17.32
CA VAL A 171 -19.80 -2.04 18.17
C VAL A 171 -18.88 -2.58 19.27
N GLU A 172 -17.61 -2.83 18.96
CA GLU A 172 -16.60 -3.21 19.95
C GLU A 172 -16.43 -2.12 21.01
N ASN A 173 -16.29 -0.86 20.61
CA ASN A 173 -16.12 0.25 21.55
C ASN A 173 -17.40 0.52 22.37
N ALA A 174 -18.58 0.21 21.83
CA ALA A 174 -19.86 0.46 22.48
C ALA A 174 -20.27 -0.64 23.48
N MET A 175 -19.80 -1.86 23.27
CA MET A 175 -20.14 -3.00 24.11
C MET A 175 -18.96 -3.37 25.01
N ASP A 176 -19.23 -3.72 26.27
CA ASP A 176 -18.18 -4.09 27.22
C ASP A 176 -17.85 -5.58 27.08
N TRP A 177 -17.09 -5.95 26.05
CA TRP A 177 -16.68 -7.34 25.76
C TRP A 177 -15.55 -7.77 26.71
N ARG A 178 -15.83 -7.85 28.02
CA ARG A 178 -14.81 -8.15 29.04
C ARG A 178 -14.21 -9.56 28.98
N GLY A 179 -14.80 -10.48 28.23
CA GLY A 179 -14.26 -11.84 28.03
C GLY A 179 -13.03 -11.80 27.12
N SER A 180 -11.85 -12.13 27.67
CA SER A 180 -10.62 -12.26 26.87
C SER A 180 -10.73 -13.36 25.81
N GLU A 181 -11.63 -14.34 26.00
CA GLU A 181 -11.80 -15.45 25.06
C GLU A 181 -12.32 -15.07 23.67
N TRP A 182 -13.03 -13.95 23.51
CA TRP A 182 -13.61 -13.53 22.23
C TRP A 182 -12.69 -12.64 21.39
N ARG A 183 -11.65 -12.07 22.00
CA ARG A 183 -10.72 -11.15 21.32
C ARG A 183 -10.07 -11.74 20.06
N PRO A 184 -9.60 -13.01 20.05
CA PRO A 184 -8.97 -13.58 18.87
C PRO A 184 -9.94 -13.75 17.70
N LEU A 185 -11.17 -14.22 17.99
CA LEU A 185 -12.19 -14.39 16.97
C LEU A 185 -12.63 -13.04 16.39
N ARG A 186 -12.83 -12.04 17.26
CA ARG A 186 -13.19 -10.69 16.81
C ARG A 186 -12.12 -10.12 15.88
N ALA A 187 -10.84 -10.15 16.30
CA ALA A 187 -9.75 -9.69 15.46
C ALA A 187 -9.73 -10.42 14.12
N ALA A 188 -9.88 -11.75 14.12
CA ALA A 188 -9.92 -12.50 12.86
C ALA A 188 -11.10 -12.12 11.95
N ILE A 189 -12.26 -11.79 12.52
CA ILE A 189 -13.44 -11.36 11.75
C ILE A 189 -13.24 -9.96 11.18
N GLU A 190 -12.74 -9.03 12.00
CA GLU A 190 -12.47 -7.64 11.63
C GLU A 190 -11.47 -7.56 10.49
N GLU A 191 -10.26 -8.07 10.73
CA GLU A 191 -9.16 -8.10 9.78
C GLU A 191 -9.47 -8.97 8.55
N GLY A 192 -10.18 -10.08 8.76
CA GLY A 192 -10.61 -10.97 7.69
C GLY A 192 -11.67 -10.33 6.79
N SER A 193 -12.60 -9.56 7.36
CA SER A 193 -13.60 -8.82 6.59
C SER A 193 -12.95 -7.71 5.78
N GLU A 194 -11.95 -7.02 6.33
CA GLU A 194 -11.15 -6.04 5.60
C GLU A 194 -10.47 -6.66 4.37
N LEU A 195 -9.62 -7.67 4.57
CA LEU A 195 -8.90 -8.31 3.45
C LEU A 195 -9.84 -8.95 2.43
N LEU A 196 -10.99 -9.48 2.87
CA LEU A 196 -12.03 -9.98 1.97
C LEU A 196 -12.64 -8.86 1.13
N GLY A 197 -12.98 -7.73 1.75
CA GLY A 197 -13.50 -6.55 1.06
C GLY A 197 -12.53 -6.05 -0.01
N ILE A 198 -11.24 -5.88 0.35
CA ILE A 198 -10.17 -5.49 -0.59
C ILE A 198 -10.09 -6.49 -1.75
N SER A 199 -10.08 -7.79 -1.45
CA SER A 199 -9.96 -8.85 -2.47
C SER A 199 -11.13 -8.86 -3.46
N ILE A 200 -12.36 -8.61 -2.98
CA ILE A 200 -13.56 -8.50 -3.83
C ILE A 200 -13.45 -7.29 -4.77
N VAL A 201 -13.05 -6.12 -4.26
CA VAL A 201 -12.88 -4.93 -5.09
C VAL A 201 -11.76 -5.14 -6.10
N LEU A 202 -10.61 -5.67 -5.67
CA LEU A 202 -9.46 -6.00 -6.53
C LEU A 202 -9.88 -6.93 -7.68
N PHE A 203 -10.60 -8.01 -7.35
CA PHE A 203 -11.14 -8.92 -8.35
C PHE A 203 -11.99 -8.17 -9.39
N ALA A 204 -12.96 -7.38 -8.92
CA ALA A 204 -13.88 -6.66 -9.80
C ALA A 204 -13.16 -5.66 -10.73
N VAL A 205 -12.22 -4.86 -10.21
CA VAL A 205 -11.49 -3.87 -11.01
C VAL A 205 -10.45 -4.49 -11.94
N SER A 206 -10.02 -5.73 -11.67
CA SER A 206 -9.11 -6.47 -12.55
C SER A 206 -9.81 -7.07 -13.79
N LEU A 207 -11.14 -7.28 -13.75
CA LEU A 207 -11.86 -7.93 -14.85
C LEU A 207 -11.68 -7.25 -16.21
N PRO A 208 -11.83 -5.90 -16.34
CA PRO A 208 -11.59 -5.23 -17.61
C PRO A 208 -10.13 -5.35 -18.08
N PHE A 209 -9.18 -5.31 -17.15
CA PHE A 209 -7.76 -5.42 -17.45
C PHE A 209 -7.44 -6.73 -18.17
N TRP A 210 -7.95 -7.85 -17.66
CA TRP A 210 -7.76 -9.18 -18.28
C TRP A 210 -8.47 -9.35 -19.63
N GLN A 211 -9.49 -8.54 -19.92
CA GLN A 211 -10.27 -8.61 -21.15
C GLN A 211 -9.71 -7.73 -22.28
N ARG A 212 -8.86 -6.74 -21.96
CA ARG A 212 -8.31 -5.79 -22.93
C ARG A 212 -7.09 -6.40 -23.65
N PRO A 213 -7.13 -6.59 -24.98
CA PRO A 213 -5.95 -6.99 -25.74
C PRO A 213 -4.87 -5.91 -25.63
N GLY A 214 -3.69 -6.28 -25.13
CA GLY A 214 -2.59 -5.32 -24.97
C GLY A 214 -2.76 -4.36 -23.80
N ALA A 215 -3.62 -4.66 -22.81
CA ALA A 215 -3.53 -3.98 -21.52
C ALA A 215 -2.14 -4.24 -20.93
N THR A 216 -1.33 -3.19 -20.91
CA THR A 216 -0.01 -3.21 -20.30
C THR A 216 0.03 -2.15 -19.22
N LEU A 217 0.90 -2.35 -18.23
CA LEU A 217 1.22 -1.30 -17.25
C LEU A 217 1.94 -0.07 -17.88
N ASP A 218 1.99 0.06 -19.21
CA ASP A 218 2.61 1.23 -19.87
C ASP A 218 1.75 2.48 -19.71
N SER A 219 0.44 2.33 -19.66
CA SER A 219 -0.50 3.41 -19.31
C SER A 219 -0.20 3.96 -17.91
N VAL A 220 0.06 3.05 -16.96
CA VAL A 220 0.52 3.37 -15.61
C VAL A 220 1.85 4.09 -15.68
N LYS A 221 2.85 3.60 -16.44
CA LYS A 221 4.16 4.28 -16.57
C LYS A 221 4.03 5.73 -17.10
N ALA A 222 3.18 5.96 -18.11
CA ALA A 222 2.97 7.27 -18.72
C ALA A 222 2.29 8.29 -17.79
N HIS A 223 1.54 7.81 -16.79
CA HIS A 223 0.74 8.64 -15.90
C HIS A 223 1.12 8.54 -14.42
N ALA A 224 2.02 7.63 -14.07
CA ALA A 224 2.53 7.43 -12.72
C ALA A 224 3.29 8.66 -12.24
N THR A 225 4.04 9.34 -13.11
CA THR A 225 4.82 10.51 -12.69
C THR A 225 3.92 11.67 -12.23
N PRO A 226 2.91 12.13 -12.98
CA PRO A 226 1.97 13.15 -12.48
C PRO A 226 1.13 12.68 -11.27
N ALA A 227 0.65 11.44 -11.28
CA ALA A 227 -0.15 10.89 -10.19
C ALA A 227 0.66 10.77 -8.89
N MET A 228 1.93 10.38 -8.98
CA MET A 228 2.84 10.37 -7.84
C MET A 228 3.21 11.77 -7.37
N ILE A 229 3.43 12.73 -8.27
CA ILE A 229 3.65 14.13 -7.87
C ILE A 229 2.42 14.62 -7.10
N ALA A 230 1.22 14.32 -7.57
CA ALA A 230 -0.01 14.63 -6.85
C ALA A 230 -0.08 13.90 -5.50
N ALA A 231 0.30 12.61 -5.42
CA ALA A 231 0.36 11.86 -4.17
C ALA A 231 1.38 12.46 -3.19
N ILE A 232 2.56 12.87 -3.65
CA ILE A 232 3.59 13.55 -2.85
C ILE A 232 3.05 14.87 -2.30
N ILE A 233 2.38 15.68 -3.14
CA ILE A 233 1.74 16.93 -2.72
C ILE A 233 0.64 16.65 -1.69
N LEU A 234 -0.13 15.58 -1.86
CA LEU A 234 -1.18 15.18 -0.92
C LEU A 234 -0.62 14.64 0.40
N VAL A 235 0.51 13.95 0.40
CA VAL A 235 1.15 13.37 1.60
C VAL A 235 1.97 14.41 2.37
N LEU A 236 2.51 15.42 1.69
CA LEU A 236 3.33 16.49 2.29
C LEU A 236 2.73 17.14 3.56
N PRO A 237 1.44 17.52 3.59
CA PRO A 237 0.79 18.02 4.80
C PRO A 237 0.74 17.00 5.94
N PHE A 238 0.65 15.70 5.63
CA PHE A 238 0.59 14.63 6.62
C PHE A 238 1.96 14.23 7.16
N LEU A 239 3.05 14.54 6.43
CA LEU A 239 4.42 14.42 6.96
C LEU A 239 4.67 15.34 8.18
N ALA A 240 3.85 16.37 8.37
CA ALA A 240 3.88 17.20 9.58
C ALA A 240 3.11 16.56 10.75
N ILE A 241 2.16 15.66 10.47
CA ILE A 241 1.32 14.95 11.45
C ILE A 241 2.00 13.64 11.91
N SER A 242 2.95 13.11 11.12
CA SER A 242 3.72 11.90 11.41
C SER A 242 4.77 12.04 12.52
N MET A 243 4.77 13.13 13.30
CA MET A 243 5.65 13.27 14.46
C MET A 243 5.13 12.56 15.73
N ASP A 244 3.91 12.00 15.70
CA ASP A 244 3.47 11.05 16.73
C ASP A 244 4.16 9.70 16.47
N THR A 245 5.12 9.37 17.32
CA THR A 245 6.00 8.19 17.28
C THR A 245 5.42 6.99 18.00
N ASP A 246 4.09 6.89 18.08
CA ASP A 246 3.43 5.70 18.62
C ASP A 246 3.85 4.48 17.79
N PRO A 247 4.63 3.53 18.34
CA PRO A 247 5.15 2.41 17.57
C PRO A 247 4.06 1.42 17.13
N GLN A 248 2.83 1.62 17.60
CA GLN A 248 1.68 0.80 17.24
C GLN A 248 0.99 1.28 15.94
N LYS A 249 1.25 2.54 15.56
CA LYS A 249 0.59 3.21 14.43
C LYS A 249 1.46 3.21 13.19
N GLY A 250 0.81 3.07 12.05
CA GLY A 250 1.43 3.30 10.75
C GLY A 250 1.93 4.73 10.56
N GLU A 251 2.92 4.92 9.69
CA GLU A 251 3.48 6.23 9.36
C GLU A 251 3.17 6.63 7.90
N PRO A 252 2.57 7.81 7.66
CA PRO A 252 2.28 8.28 6.29
C PRO A 252 3.50 8.38 5.37
N SER A 253 4.70 8.64 5.92
CA SER A 253 5.97 8.61 5.17
C SER A 253 6.30 7.22 4.64
N ASP A 254 5.99 6.19 5.43
CA ASP A 254 6.32 4.80 5.16
C ASP A 254 5.45 4.27 4.02
N TRP A 255 4.18 4.70 3.97
CA TRP A 255 3.32 4.47 2.82
C TRP A 255 3.92 4.99 1.52
N LEU A 256 4.37 6.26 1.50
CA LEU A 256 4.91 6.86 0.28
C LEU A 256 6.18 6.12 -0.18
N ALA A 257 7.11 5.85 0.74
CA ALA A 257 8.31 5.08 0.42
C ALA A 257 7.96 3.68 -0.11
N SER A 258 7.06 2.97 0.58
CA SER A 258 6.57 1.64 0.20
C SER A 258 5.94 1.64 -1.18
N ALA A 259 5.01 2.55 -1.47
CA ALA A 259 4.31 2.64 -2.74
C ALA A 259 5.26 2.86 -3.92
N LEU A 260 6.27 3.71 -3.74
CA LEU A 260 7.30 4.01 -4.74
C LEU A 260 8.22 2.80 -5.00
N LEU A 261 8.60 2.10 -3.93
CA LEU A 261 9.45 0.90 -4.03
C LEU A 261 8.68 -0.28 -4.65
N LEU A 262 7.39 -0.45 -4.32
CA LEU A 262 6.53 -1.45 -4.94
C LEU A 262 6.30 -1.14 -6.43
N GLY A 263 6.06 0.13 -6.76
CA GLY A 263 6.00 0.58 -8.16
C GLY A 263 7.29 0.27 -8.92
N THR A 264 8.45 0.47 -8.27
CA THR A 264 9.75 0.09 -8.82
C THR A 264 9.84 -1.41 -9.07
N ALA A 265 9.42 -2.24 -8.12
CA ALA A 265 9.38 -3.68 -8.25
C ALA A 265 8.54 -4.12 -9.46
N PHE A 266 7.36 -3.52 -9.65
CA PHE A 266 6.49 -3.80 -10.80
C PHE A 266 7.13 -3.41 -12.14
N LEU A 267 7.81 -2.28 -12.22
CA LEU A 267 8.50 -1.85 -13.45
C LEU A 267 9.59 -2.85 -13.86
N TRP A 268 10.39 -3.33 -12.91
CA TRP A 268 11.46 -4.29 -13.18
C TRP A 268 10.94 -5.70 -13.46
N ALA A 269 9.90 -6.15 -12.74
CA ALA A 269 9.24 -7.42 -13.01
C ALA A 269 8.64 -7.42 -14.42
N LYS A 270 7.99 -6.33 -14.82
CA LYS A 270 7.48 -6.16 -16.18
C LYS A 270 8.59 -6.24 -17.21
N ARG A 271 9.71 -5.55 -16.99
CA ARG A 271 10.86 -5.58 -17.91
C ARG A 271 11.38 -7.00 -18.12
N ALA A 272 11.51 -7.76 -17.04
CA ALA A 272 11.91 -9.18 -17.10
C ALA A 272 10.88 -10.02 -17.87
N TRP A 273 9.60 -9.70 -17.72
CA TRP A 273 8.55 -10.38 -18.48
C TRP A 273 8.59 -10.05 -19.97
N THR A 274 8.80 -8.78 -20.35
CA THR A 274 8.73 -8.33 -21.75
C THR A 274 9.98 -8.65 -22.56
N HIS A 275 11.17 -8.59 -21.96
CA HIS A 275 12.44 -8.80 -22.65
C HIS A 275 13.08 -10.16 -22.37
N GLY A 276 12.35 -11.06 -21.70
CA GLY A 276 12.87 -12.33 -21.20
C GLY A 276 13.57 -12.17 -19.85
N PRO A 277 13.68 -13.27 -19.06
CA PRO A 277 14.17 -13.23 -17.70
C PRO A 277 15.67 -12.94 -17.67
N VAL A 278 16.03 -11.65 -17.72
CA VAL A 278 17.36 -11.21 -17.34
C VAL A 278 17.42 -11.31 -15.82
N ILE A 279 18.24 -12.22 -15.30
CA ILE A 279 18.41 -12.50 -13.86
C ILE A 279 18.52 -11.19 -13.06
N GLY A 280 19.21 -10.18 -13.59
CA GLY A 280 19.33 -8.86 -12.98
C GLY A 280 18.00 -8.11 -12.79
N SER A 281 17.07 -8.16 -13.75
CA SER A 281 15.77 -7.47 -13.62
C SER A 281 14.86 -8.15 -12.59
N LEU A 282 14.87 -9.48 -12.51
CA LEU A 282 14.14 -10.21 -11.47
C LEU A 282 14.75 -9.97 -10.08
N ALA A 283 16.08 -9.93 -9.97
CA ALA A 283 16.76 -9.60 -8.73
C ALA A 283 16.41 -8.18 -8.25
N LEU A 284 16.46 -7.18 -9.14
CA LEU A 284 16.06 -5.80 -8.82
C LEU A 284 14.59 -5.71 -8.40
N ALA A 285 13.69 -6.43 -9.09
CA ALA A 285 12.29 -6.49 -8.70
C ALA A 285 12.12 -7.08 -7.29
N GLY A 286 12.83 -8.17 -6.98
CA GLY A 286 12.82 -8.80 -5.65
C GLY A 286 13.35 -7.87 -4.56
N ILE A 287 14.50 -7.22 -4.79
CA ILE A 287 15.10 -6.29 -3.82
C ILE A 287 14.19 -5.07 -3.61
N ALA A 288 13.58 -4.53 -4.66
CA ALA A 288 12.63 -3.42 -4.54
C ALA A 288 11.36 -3.82 -3.77
N GLY A 289 10.86 -5.05 -3.98
CA GLY A 289 9.75 -5.59 -3.19
C GLY A 289 10.09 -5.74 -1.71
N ILE A 290 11.27 -6.29 -1.40
CA ILE A 290 11.77 -6.39 -0.02
C ILE A 290 11.94 -5.00 0.61
N ALA A 291 12.46 -4.03 -0.14
CA ALA A 291 12.59 -2.66 0.33
C ALA A 291 11.23 -2.00 0.59
N SER A 292 10.21 -2.30 -0.22
CA SER A 292 8.83 -1.85 0.02
C SER A 292 8.26 -2.46 1.31
N ILE A 293 8.49 -3.75 1.56
CA ILE A 293 8.11 -4.40 2.83
C ILE A 293 8.82 -3.71 3.99
N ALA A 294 10.14 -3.58 3.92
CA ALA A 294 10.96 -2.98 4.98
C ALA A 294 10.62 -1.50 5.23
N ALA A 295 10.04 -0.80 4.25
CA ALA A 295 9.58 0.57 4.43
C ALA A 295 8.49 0.68 5.50
N VAL A 296 7.66 -0.35 5.64
CA VAL A 296 6.50 -0.42 6.55
C VAL A 296 6.77 -1.33 7.74
N ALA A 297 7.50 -2.43 7.54
CA ALA A 297 7.70 -3.45 8.57
C ALA A 297 8.80 -3.11 9.59
N MET A 298 9.60 -2.09 9.30
CA MET A 298 10.71 -1.67 10.15
C MET A 298 10.56 -0.19 10.47
N GLY A 299 10.57 0.13 11.77
CA GLY A 299 10.47 1.51 12.20
C GLY A 299 11.59 2.39 11.66
N PRO A 300 11.30 3.67 11.36
CA PRO A 300 12.30 4.57 10.78
C PRO A 300 13.47 4.81 11.73
N VAL A 301 13.30 4.59 13.03
CA VAL A 301 14.33 4.72 14.07
C VAL A 301 14.94 3.38 14.51
N GLU A 302 14.56 2.25 13.89
CA GLU A 302 15.13 0.95 14.24
C GLU A 302 16.59 0.84 13.81
N THR A 303 17.46 0.60 14.79
CA THR A 303 18.90 0.46 14.59
C THR A 303 19.40 -0.94 14.99
N PHE A 304 20.63 -1.24 14.61
CA PHE A 304 21.40 -2.39 15.11
C PHE A 304 22.87 -2.02 15.17
N GLU A 305 23.62 -2.63 16.10
CA GLU A 305 25.05 -2.42 16.21
C GLU A 305 25.82 -3.37 15.28
N LEU A 306 26.73 -2.82 14.48
CA LEU A 306 27.67 -3.57 13.66
C LEU A 306 29.07 -2.97 13.79
N ALA A 307 30.00 -3.73 14.39
CA ALA A 307 31.38 -3.30 14.61
C ALA A 307 31.51 -1.95 15.35
N GLY A 308 30.66 -1.71 16.36
CA GLY A 308 30.65 -0.48 17.14
C GLY A 308 29.96 0.71 16.46
N LEU A 309 29.36 0.51 15.28
CA LEU A 309 28.53 1.50 14.60
C LEU A 309 27.06 1.13 14.75
N GLU A 310 26.26 2.10 15.18
CA GLU A 310 24.80 1.96 15.21
C GLU A 310 24.24 2.27 13.81
N LEU A 311 23.68 1.26 13.15
CA LEU A 311 23.20 1.37 11.77
C LEU A 311 21.68 1.32 11.71
N ASN A 312 21.07 2.23 10.94
CA ASN A 312 19.65 2.17 10.64
C ASN A 312 19.32 1.01 9.68
N ARG A 313 18.47 0.07 10.11
CA ARG A 313 18.15 -1.15 9.35
C ARG A 313 17.54 -0.83 7.98
N ARG A 314 16.55 0.06 7.97
CA ARG A 314 15.84 0.49 6.77
C ARG A 314 16.76 1.21 5.79
N GLY A 315 17.57 2.14 6.29
CA GLY A 315 18.54 2.89 5.50
C GLY A 315 19.55 1.98 4.79
N LEU A 316 20.00 0.91 5.45
CA LEU A 316 20.89 -0.07 4.83
C LEU A 316 20.25 -0.80 3.66
N ILE A 317 18.99 -1.23 3.79
CA ILE A 317 18.24 -1.89 2.71
C ILE A 317 18.08 -0.96 1.50
N TYR A 318 17.72 0.30 1.74
CA TYR A 318 17.61 1.31 0.69
C TYR A 318 18.95 1.59 0.01
N ALA A 319 20.05 1.64 0.77
CA ALA A 319 21.38 1.82 0.21
C ALA A 319 21.79 0.65 -0.70
N ILE A 320 21.54 -0.60 -0.28
CA ILE A 320 21.79 -1.79 -1.09
C ILE A 320 21.01 -1.73 -2.41
N LEU A 321 19.71 -1.40 -2.35
CA LEU A 321 18.87 -1.26 -3.54
C LEU A 321 19.37 -0.15 -4.48
N ALA A 322 19.71 1.01 -3.94
CA ALA A 322 20.21 2.15 -4.71
C ALA A 322 21.55 1.84 -5.39
N LEU A 323 22.48 1.18 -4.70
CA LEU A 323 23.76 0.73 -5.27
C LEU A 323 23.55 -0.34 -6.34
N GLY A 324 22.64 -1.29 -6.09
CA GLY A 324 22.24 -2.29 -7.07
C GLY A 324 21.74 -1.61 -8.34
N LEU A 325 20.78 -0.69 -8.23
CA LEU A 325 20.24 0.06 -9.38
C LEU A 325 21.31 0.89 -10.09
N ALA A 326 22.21 1.54 -9.36
CA ALA A 326 23.28 2.35 -9.95
C ALA A 326 24.19 1.51 -10.88
N ALA A 327 24.39 0.23 -10.58
CA ALA A 327 25.15 -0.69 -11.43
C ALA A 327 24.44 -1.04 -12.76
N PHE A 328 23.12 -0.90 -12.85
CA PHE A 328 22.33 -1.22 -14.05
C PHE A 328 22.02 0.00 -14.93
N VAL A 329 22.25 1.21 -14.43
CA VAL A 329 21.87 2.43 -15.13
C VAL A 329 23.02 2.92 -16.02
N ARG A 330 22.72 3.19 -17.28
CA ARG A 330 23.74 3.55 -18.30
C ARG A 330 24.27 4.98 -18.18
N THR A 331 23.55 5.89 -17.53
CA THR A 331 23.92 7.31 -17.49
C THR A 331 24.49 7.70 -16.13
N GLN A 332 25.61 8.44 -16.15
CA GLN A 332 26.28 8.93 -14.93
C GLN A 332 25.36 9.79 -14.06
N LEU A 333 24.49 10.61 -14.69
CA LEU A 333 23.55 11.46 -13.97
C LEU A 333 22.53 10.65 -13.15
N ALA A 334 21.99 9.57 -13.71
CA ALA A 334 21.02 8.74 -13.01
C ALA A 334 21.69 7.86 -11.93
N ALA A 335 22.94 7.46 -12.14
CA ALA A 335 23.74 6.85 -11.06
C ALA A 335 23.96 7.83 -9.90
N LEU A 336 24.26 9.10 -10.18
CA LEU A 336 24.42 10.13 -9.12
C LEU A 336 23.13 10.37 -8.32
N VAL A 337 21.96 10.37 -8.99
CA VAL A 337 20.64 10.50 -8.33
C VAL A 337 20.38 9.36 -7.34
N LEU A 338 20.96 8.17 -7.57
CA LEU A 338 20.84 7.02 -6.66
C LEU A 338 21.92 7.02 -5.58
N ILE A 339 23.16 7.39 -5.93
CA ILE A 339 24.31 7.34 -5.03
C ILE A 339 24.20 8.43 -3.95
N ALA A 340 23.77 9.65 -4.29
CA ALA A 340 23.73 10.74 -3.32
C ALA A 340 22.76 10.48 -2.15
N PRO A 341 21.51 10.04 -2.35
CA PRO A 341 20.61 9.68 -1.25
C PRO A 341 21.08 8.44 -0.48
N ALA A 342 21.66 7.44 -1.16
CA ALA A 342 22.23 6.27 -0.49
C ALA A 342 23.42 6.65 0.42
N ALA A 343 24.30 7.53 -0.06
CA ALA A 343 25.39 8.07 0.73
C ALA A 343 24.88 8.89 1.91
N LEU A 344 23.80 9.65 1.75
CA LEU A 344 23.15 10.38 2.85
C LEU A 344 22.53 9.43 3.89
N LEU A 345 21.91 8.32 3.48
CA LEU A 345 21.39 7.30 4.40
C LEU A 345 22.51 6.59 5.17
N ILE A 346 23.61 6.25 4.50
CA ILE A 346 24.80 5.67 5.15
C ILE A 346 25.43 6.70 6.09
N ALA A 347 25.58 7.94 5.66
CA ALA A 347 26.12 9.02 6.49
C ALA A 347 25.20 9.28 7.69
N GLN A 348 23.89 9.22 7.52
CA GLN A 348 22.95 9.34 8.63
C GLN A 348 23.12 8.22 9.64
N ALA A 349 23.27 6.98 9.17
CA ALA A 349 23.56 5.83 10.02
C ALA A 349 24.89 6.01 10.78
N VAL A 350 25.93 6.51 10.12
CA VAL A 350 27.28 6.62 10.74
C VAL A 350 27.43 7.83 11.65
N ILE A 351 26.85 8.98 11.29
CA ILE A 351 27.07 10.27 11.98
C ILE A 351 26.11 10.43 13.17
N GLY A 352 25.08 9.58 13.28
CA GLY A 352 24.15 9.61 14.40
C GLY A 352 23.38 10.93 14.44
N PHE A 353 22.67 11.28 13.36
CA PHE A 353 21.79 12.44 13.40
C PHE A 353 20.75 12.23 14.50
N SER A 354 20.88 12.99 15.59
CA SER A 354 20.00 12.95 16.77
C SER A 354 18.58 13.45 16.49
N SER A 355 18.32 13.97 15.29
CA SER A 355 16.99 14.45 14.93
C SER A 355 16.12 13.30 14.47
N PRO A 356 14.96 13.08 15.11
CA PRO A 356 13.99 12.08 14.68
C PRO A 356 13.38 12.43 13.32
N PHE A 357 13.57 13.64 12.78
CA PHE A 357 12.98 14.06 11.51
C PHE A 357 13.60 13.40 10.27
N TRP A 358 14.91 13.21 10.27
CA TRP A 358 15.64 12.77 9.08
C TRP A 358 15.23 11.40 8.56
N PRO A 359 15.01 10.38 9.41
CA PRO A 359 14.52 9.08 8.96
C PRO A 359 13.22 9.13 8.14
N PHE A 360 12.29 10.01 8.53
CA PHE A 360 10.97 10.16 7.91
C PHE A 360 11.04 10.86 6.56
N LEU A 361 11.99 11.79 6.38
CA LEU A 361 12.17 12.52 5.13
C LEU A 361 13.04 11.74 4.13
N LEU A 362 14.15 11.16 4.59
CA LEU A 362 15.16 10.56 3.71
C LEU A 362 14.63 9.30 3.02
N GLY A 363 13.81 8.49 3.69
CA GLY A 363 13.22 7.29 3.09
C GLY A 363 12.40 7.60 1.82
N PRO A 364 11.36 8.44 1.89
CA PRO A 364 10.57 8.85 0.72
C PRO A 364 11.40 9.51 -0.39
N VAL A 365 12.37 10.37 -0.03
CA VAL A 365 13.25 11.02 -1.01
C VAL A 365 14.11 10.00 -1.76
N CYS A 366 14.67 9.02 -1.05
CA CYS A 366 15.43 7.93 -1.67
C CYS A 366 14.55 7.07 -2.57
N ALA A 367 13.37 6.67 -2.07
CA ALA A 367 12.40 5.88 -2.82
C ALA A 367 11.94 6.60 -4.11
N LEU A 368 11.76 7.92 -4.04
CA LEU A 368 11.41 8.74 -5.20
C LEU A 368 12.53 8.76 -6.25
N GLY A 369 13.79 8.93 -5.83
CA GLY A 369 14.94 8.85 -6.72
C GLY A 369 15.05 7.48 -7.41
N ILE A 370 14.91 6.40 -6.63
CA ILE A 370 14.89 5.01 -7.09
C ILE A 370 13.79 4.78 -8.14
N PHE A 371 12.56 5.21 -7.84
CA PHE A 371 11.44 5.07 -8.75
C PHE A 371 11.65 5.89 -10.02
N ALA A 372 12.05 7.15 -9.91
CA ALA A 372 12.23 8.04 -11.06
C ALA A 372 13.29 7.50 -12.05
N VAL A 373 14.36 6.89 -11.55
CA VAL A 373 15.37 6.26 -12.40
C VAL A 373 14.83 4.97 -13.03
N SER A 374 14.14 4.13 -12.25
CA SER A 374 13.53 2.89 -12.74
C SER A 374 12.44 3.13 -13.79
N ALA A 375 11.69 4.22 -13.68
CA ALA A 375 10.71 4.65 -14.66
C ALA A 375 11.34 5.15 -15.98
N LYS A 376 12.62 5.52 -15.99
CA LYS A 376 13.34 5.93 -17.22
C LYS A 376 14.13 4.79 -17.85
N ALA A 377 14.51 3.78 -17.07
CA ALA A 377 15.12 2.55 -17.55
C ALA A 377 14.14 1.76 -18.44
#